data_AF-A0A0Q7WF46-F1
#
_entry.id   AF-A0A0Q7WF46-F1
#
_cell.length_a   1.000
_cell.length_b   1.000
_cell.length_c   1.000
_cell.angle_alpha   90.00
_cell.angle_beta   90.00
_cell.angle_gamma   90.00
#
_symmetry.space_group_name_H-M   'P 1'
#
loop_
_entity.id
_entity.type
_entity.pdbx_description
1 polymer ?
#
loop_
_entity_poly.entity_id
_entity_poly.type
_entity_poly.pdbx_seq_one_letter_code
_entity_poly.pdbx_strand_id
1 'polypeptide(L)'
;MTEPKNDLHRLRLAIMTTQATMAAHMGVPLRTYEDLETGKSTLRPIHLNAARWACVSIQSAGLAGRATLPDDVFGPIIEAGFEWRLAEWGP
;
A
#
# COMPACT_ATOMS: atom_id res chain seq x y z
N MET A 1 18.51 -5.98 6.89
CA MET A 1 17.09 -5.54 6.75
C MET A 1 16.53 -5.42 8.16
N THR A 2 15.98 -4.28 8.53
CA THR A 2 15.36 -4.09 9.86
C THR A 2 14.04 -4.85 9.91
N GLU A 3 13.82 -5.62 10.97
CA GLU A 3 12.59 -6.37 11.17
C GLU A 3 11.36 -5.42 11.20
N PRO A 4 10.25 -5.75 10.50
CA PRO A 4 9.06 -4.92 10.52
C PRO A 4 8.45 -4.87 11.92
N LYS A 5 8.44 -3.66 12.53
CA LYS A 5 7.73 -3.34 13.78
C LYS A 5 6.30 -3.90 13.88
N ASN A 6 5.54 -3.88 12.77
CA ASN A 6 4.20 -4.44 12.66
C ASN A 6 3.77 -4.58 11.19
N ASP A 7 2.54 -5.05 10.97
CA ASP A 7 1.96 -5.23 9.63
C ASP A 7 1.90 -3.94 8.79
N LEU A 8 1.67 -2.79 9.42
CA LEU A 8 1.65 -1.51 8.70
C LEU A 8 3.05 -1.15 8.18
N HIS A 9 4.06 -1.33 9.04
CA HIS A 9 5.46 -1.14 8.64
C HIS A 9 5.86 -2.10 7.51
N ARG A 10 5.43 -3.37 7.58
CA ARG A 10 5.67 -4.39 6.55
C ARG A 10 5.10 -3.95 5.19
N LEU A 11 3.84 -3.50 5.15
CA LEU A 11 3.18 -3.03 3.93
C LEU A 11 3.88 -1.83 3.32
N ARG A 12 4.29 -0.84 4.13
CA ARG A 12 4.99 0.34 3.64
C ARG A 12 6.35 0.00 3.04
N LEU A 13 7.13 -0.85 3.71
CA LEU A 13 8.43 -1.29 3.22
C LEU A 13 8.32 -2.12 1.94
N ALA A 14 7.26 -2.93 1.80
CA ALA A 14 7.03 -3.74 0.62
C ALA A 14 6.90 -2.91 -0.67
N ILE A 15 6.36 -1.69 -0.60
CA ILE A 15 6.21 -0.80 -1.76
C ILE A 15 7.26 0.32 -1.80
N MET A 16 8.22 0.27 -0.88
CA MET A 16 9.31 1.24 -0.72
C MET A 16 8.85 2.71 -0.71
N THR A 17 7.75 3.01 0.01
CA THR A 17 7.24 4.38 0.13
C THR A 17 7.57 5.03 1.48
N THR A 18 7.35 6.34 1.58
CA THR A 18 7.57 7.12 2.81
C THR A 18 6.37 7.02 3.75
N GLN A 19 6.58 7.29 5.04
CA GLN A 19 5.48 7.36 6.00
C GLN A 19 4.46 8.45 5.64
N ALA A 20 4.93 9.59 5.12
CA ALA A 20 4.08 10.70 4.67
C ALA A 20 3.18 10.31 3.50
N THR A 21 3.75 9.65 2.48
CA THR A 21 2.98 9.15 1.33
C THR A 21 1.94 8.12 1.77
N MET A 22 2.36 7.14 2.58
CA MET A 22 1.45 6.11 3.08
C MET A 22 0.30 6.72 3.91
N ALA A 23 0.61 7.66 4.81
CA ALA A 23 -0.39 8.35 5.62
C ALA A 23 -1.42 9.11 4.77
N ALA A 24 -0.95 9.86 3.76
CA ALA A 24 -1.80 10.61 2.85
C ALA A 24 -2.77 9.68 2.10
N HIS A 25 -2.28 8.56 1.58
CA HIS A 25 -3.11 7.60 0.84
C HIS A 25 -4.00 6.72 1.75
N MET A 26 -3.66 6.57 3.02
CA MET A 26 -4.54 5.97 4.03
C MET A 26 -5.64 6.92 4.51
N GLY A 27 -5.55 8.21 4.21
CA GLY A 27 -6.49 9.22 4.70
C GLY A 27 -6.33 9.52 6.19
N VAL A 28 -5.11 9.43 6.74
CA VAL A 28 -4.84 9.72 8.16
C VAL A 28 -3.74 10.78 8.31
N PRO A 29 -3.74 11.57 9.40
CA PRO A 29 -2.62 12.47 9.70
C PRO A 29 -1.30 11.70 9.84
N LEU A 30 -0.18 12.31 9.43
CA LEU A 30 1.16 11.70 9.55
C LEU A 30 1.44 11.24 10.99
N ARG A 31 1.12 12.07 11.99
CA ARG A 31 1.31 11.71 13.40
C ARG A 31 0.53 10.46 13.81
N THR A 32 -0.70 10.31 13.30
CA THR A 32 -1.53 9.13 13.53
C THR A 32 -0.90 7.89 12.89
N TYR A 33 -0.41 8.02 11.66
CA TYR A 33 0.30 6.96 10.97
C TYR A 33 1.55 6.51 11.75
N GLU A 34 2.39 7.44 12.21
CA GLU A 34 3.59 7.14 12.98
C GLU A 34 3.27 6.39 14.29
N ASP A 35 2.23 6.82 15.00
CA ASP A 35 1.80 6.16 16.25
C ASP A 35 1.28 4.74 15.98
N LEU A 36 0.60 4.51 14.85
CA LEU A 36 0.19 3.18 14.41
C LEU A 36 1.40 2.32 14.00
N GLU A 37 2.32 2.85 13.21
CA GLU A 37 3.49 2.11 12.70
C GLU A 37 4.48 1.74 13.83
N THR A 38 4.60 2.60 14.85
CA THR A 38 5.45 2.33 16.01
C THR A 38 4.78 1.46 17.08
N GLY A 39 3.49 1.17 16.94
CA GLY A 39 2.71 0.39 17.92
C GLY A 39 2.28 1.19 19.15
N LYS A 40 2.49 2.51 19.18
CA LYS A 40 1.99 3.40 20.24
C LYS A 40 0.46 3.46 20.25
N SER A 41 -0.17 3.36 19.09
CA SER A 41 -1.62 3.19 18.93
C SER A 41 -1.96 1.80 18.42
N THR A 42 -3.08 1.25 18.89
CA THR A 42 -3.55 -0.08 18.48
C THR A 42 -3.89 -0.11 16.98
N LEU A 43 -3.25 -1.01 16.23
CA LEU A 43 -3.65 -1.35 14.87
C LEU A 43 -4.99 -2.11 14.89
N ARG A 44 -5.93 -1.64 14.07
CA ARG A 44 -7.27 -2.22 13.90
C ARG A 44 -7.42 -2.71 12.46
N PRO A 45 -8.34 -3.64 12.17
CA PRO A 45 -8.57 -4.12 10.80
C PRO A 45 -8.83 -3.01 9.78
N ILE A 46 -9.51 -1.93 10.19
CA ILE A 46 -9.75 -0.76 9.32
C ILE A 46 -8.47 -0.04 8.90
N HIS A 47 -7.44 0.03 9.77
CA HIS A 47 -6.15 0.61 9.43
C HIS A 47 -5.42 -0.25 8.40
N LEU A 48 -5.48 -1.58 8.54
CA LEU A 48 -4.86 -2.51 7.59
C LEU A 48 -5.57 -2.48 6.23
N ASN A 49 -6.90 -2.38 6.21
CA ASN A 49 -7.65 -2.22 4.97
C ASN A 49 -7.32 -0.89 4.27
N ALA A 50 -7.26 0.22 5.01
CA ALA A 50 -6.82 1.50 4.47
C ALA A 50 -5.39 1.42 3.92
N ALA A 51 -4.48 0.75 4.62
CA ALA A 51 -3.10 0.55 4.18
C ALA A 51 -3.00 -0.27 2.89
N ARG A 52 -3.79 -1.34 2.74
CA ARG A 52 -3.84 -2.14 1.50
C ARG A 52 -4.31 -1.31 0.31
N TRP A 53 -5.39 -0.53 0.48
CA TRP A 53 -5.87 0.38 -0.57
C TRP A 53 -4.89 1.51 -0.87
N ALA A 54 -4.14 1.97 0.13
CA ALA A 54 -3.05 2.91 -0.07
C ALA A 54 -1.94 2.31 -0.94
N CYS A 55 -1.55 1.05 -0.73
CA CYS A 55 -0.59 0.36 -1.59
C CYS A 55 -1.06 0.30 -3.05
N VAL A 56 -2.32 -0.08 -3.29
CA VAL A 56 -2.93 -0.10 -4.63
C VAL A 56 -2.84 1.29 -5.28
N SER A 57 -3.27 2.33 -4.56
CA SER A 57 -3.31 3.70 -5.05
C SER A 57 -1.91 4.24 -5.38
N ILE A 58 -0.94 4.05 -4.50
CA ILE A 58 0.45 4.49 -4.66
C ILE A 58 1.10 3.83 -5.87
N GLN A 59 0.89 2.51 -6.05
CA GLN A 59 1.43 1.79 -7.19
C GLN A 59 0.80 2.27 -8.51
N SER A 60 -0.53 2.42 -8.54
CA SER A 60 -1.25 2.90 -9.73
C SER A 60 -0.82 4.30 -10.16
N ALA A 61 -0.44 5.15 -9.20
CA ALA A 61 0.07 6.50 -9.44
C ALA A 61 1.55 6.55 -9.84
N GLY A 62 2.27 5.41 -9.88
CA GLY A 62 3.71 5.37 -10.13
C GLY A 62 4.54 6.00 -9.01
N LEU A 63 3.98 6.11 -7.80
CA LEU A 63 4.61 6.73 -6.63
C LEU A 63 5.32 5.69 -5.72
N ALA A 64 5.25 4.41 -6.10
CA ALA A 64 6.03 3.36 -5.47
C ALA A 64 7.50 3.48 -5.88
N GLY A 65 8.41 3.03 -5.00
CA GLY A 65 9.82 2.87 -5.38
C GLY A 65 10.01 1.76 -6.42
N ARG A 66 11.24 1.25 -6.57
CA ARG A 66 11.55 0.10 -7.45
C ARG A 66 10.95 -1.25 -6.99
N ALA A 67 9.99 -1.25 -6.07
CA ALA A 67 9.45 -2.48 -5.49
C ALA A 67 8.16 -2.96 -6.14
N THR A 68 8.03 -4.29 -6.20
CA THR A 68 6.84 -5.06 -6.60
C THR A 68 5.90 -5.20 -5.40
N LEU A 69 4.57 -5.11 -5.63
CA LEU A 69 3.60 -5.35 -4.56
C LEU A 69 3.69 -6.80 -4.05
N PRO A 70 3.34 -7.07 -2.78
CA PRO A 70 3.16 -8.43 -2.28
C PRO A 70 2.19 -9.25 -3.14
N ASP A 71 2.45 -10.54 -3.32
CA ASP A 71 1.66 -11.43 -4.21
C ASP A 71 0.16 -11.47 -3.86
N ASP A 72 -0.19 -11.35 -2.58
CA ASP A 72 -1.57 -11.29 -2.08
C ASP A 72 -2.32 -9.99 -2.44
N VAL A 73 -1.58 -8.99 -2.93
CA VAL A 73 -2.09 -7.71 -3.44
C VAL A 73 -1.95 -7.64 -4.97
N PHE A 74 -0.95 -8.31 -5.54
CA PHE A 74 -0.63 -8.28 -6.98
C PHE A 74 -1.68 -8.98 -7.85
N GLY A 75 -2.26 -10.10 -7.37
CA GLY A 75 -3.23 -10.90 -8.12
C GLY A 75 -4.43 -10.09 -8.65
N PRO A 76 -5.19 -9.39 -7.78
CA PRO A 76 -6.36 -8.61 -8.22
C PRO A 76 -6.04 -7.40 -9.10
N ILE A 77 -4.84 -6.82 -8.99
CA ILE A 77 -4.42 -5.63 -9.76
C ILE A 77 -4.04 -6.00 -11.20
N ILE A 78 -3.39 -7.16 -11.40
CA ILE A 78 -3.15 -7.69 -12.74
C ILE A 78 -4.46 -8.03 -13.42
N GLU A 79 -5.38 -8.70 -12.72
CA GLU A 79 -6.68 -9.08 -13.27
C GLU A 79 -7.47 -7.84 -13.72
N ALA A 80 -7.57 -6.82 -12.88
CA ALA A 80 -8.25 -5.56 -13.22
C ALA A 80 -7.52 -4.71 -14.29
N GLY A 81 -6.18 -4.75 -14.33
CA GLY A 81 -5.37 -3.96 -15.26
C GLY A 81 -5.23 -4.60 -16.65
N PHE A 82 -5.34 -5.93 -16.76
CA PHE A 82 -5.27 -6.66 -18.03
C PHE A 82 -6.56 -6.52 -18.84
N GLU A 83 -7.72 -6.50 -18.16
CA GLU A 83 -9.03 -6.31 -18.81
C GLU A 83 -9.16 -4.96 -19.52
N TRP A 84 -8.66 -3.87 -18.93
CA TRP A 84 -8.67 -2.55 -19.56
C TRP A 84 -7.82 -2.49 -20.83
N ARG A 85 -6.66 -3.16 -20.84
CA ARG A 85 -5.73 -3.14 -21.98
C ARG A 85 -6.18 -4.02 -23.16
N LEU A 86 -6.99 -5.05 -22.90
CA LEU A 86 -7.60 -5.88 -23.95
C LEU A 86 -8.86 -5.23 -24.55
N ALA A 87 -9.60 -4.42 -23.78
CA ALA A 87 -10.78 -3.70 -24.29
C ALA A 87 -10.42 -2.53 -25.23
N GLU A 88 -9.21 -1.96 -25.09
CA GLU A 88 -8.76 -0.81 -25.88
C GLU A 88 -8.13 -1.20 -27.24
N TRP A 89 -7.71 -2.46 -27.41
CA TRP A 89 -7.07 -2.99 -28.63
C TRP A 89 -7.41 -4.48 -28.91
N GLY A 90 -8.68 -4.89 -28.78
CA GLY A 90 -9.19 -6.18 -29.27
C GLY A 90 -10.01 -6.01 -30.56
N PRO A 91 -10.00 -6.98 -31.49
CA PRO A 91 -10.10 -6.81 -32.95
C PRO A 91 -11.31 -6.02 -33.47
#